data_AF-A0A512CFD7-F1
#
_entry.id   AF-A0A512CFD7-F1
#
_cell.length_a   1.000
_cell.length_b   1.000
_cell.length_c   1.000
_cell.angle_alpha   90.00
_cell.angle_beta   90.00
_cell.angle_gamma   90.00
#
_symmetry.space_group_name_H-M   'P 1'
#
loop_
_entity.id
_entity.type
_entity.pdbx_description
1 polymer ?
#
loop_
_entity_poly.entity_id
_entity_poly.type
_entity_poly.pdbx_seq_one_letter_code
_entity_poly.pdbx_strand_id
1 'polypeptide(L)'
;MGVHLRTSHFIYEVGSSEFFISFFDTIEIRLTKGLFGKNYPVVLTDFYSGKISLDKLETAEKELAEIRKRLKRLKPYKVVWDKNDLARQPPWGNEISEDVTNLSNYFVPSDGRDLFEVIFRAIEMAKKEKCELIIE
;
A
#
# COMPACT_ATOMS: atom_id res chain seq x y z
N MET A 1 -15.03 -2.41 7.62
CA MET A 1 -15.22 -1.24 6.74
C MET A 1 -14.26 -1.39 5.59
N GLY A 2 -14.70 -1.13 4.36
CA GLY A 2 -13.87 -1.23 3.16
C GLY A 2 -13.12 0.07 2.92
N VAL A 3 -11.88 -0.02 2.48
CA VAL A 3 -11.01 1.09 2.10
C VAL A 3 -11.07 1.28 0.59
N HIS A 4 -11.18 2.53 0.18
CA HIS A 4 -11.25 2.97 -1.21
C HIS A 4 -10.30 4.12 -1.45
N LEU A 5 -9.69 4.14 -2.64
CA LEU A 5 -8.95 5.30 -3.15
C LEU A 5 -9.89 6.08 -4.06
N ARG A 6 -10.16 7.35 -3.72
CA ARG A 6 -11.07 8.22 -4.47
C ARG A 6 -10.30 9.37 -5.13
N THR A 7 -10.52 9.55 -6.42
CA THR A 7 -10.20 10.77 -7.18
C THR A 7 -11.50 11.53 -7.47
N SER A 8 -11.45 12.60 -8.26
CA SER A 8 -12.65 13.37 -8.58
C SER A 8 -13.73 12.55 -9.31
N HIS A 9 -13.36 11.62 -10.18
CA HIS A 9 -14.32 10.81 -10.95
C HIS A 9 -14.19 9.30 -10.77
N PHE A 10 -13.12 8.83 -10.12
CA PHE A 10 -12.85 7.40 -9.97
C PHE A 10 -12.82 6.96 -8.50
N ILE A 11 -13.31 5.76 -8.25
CA ILE A 11 -13.22 5.09 -6.95
C ILE A 11 -12.59 3.72 -7.20
N TYR A 12 -11.52 3.43 -6.49
CA TYR A 12 -10.81 2.16 -6.54
C TYR A 12 -10.97 1.44 -5.21
N GLU A 13 -11.58 0.27 -5.22
CA GLU A 13 -11.70 -0.57 -4.03
C GLU A 13 -10.35 -1.24 -3.71
N VAL A 14 -9.94 -1.19 -2.44
CA VAL A 14 -8.69 -1.80 -1.96
C VAL A 14 -8.94 -3.04 -1.12
N GLY A 15 -10.03 -3.06 -0.35
CA GLY A 15 -10.37 -4.18 0.53
C GLY A 15 -10.59 -3.72 1.96
N SER A 16 -10.21 -4.53 2.96
CA SER A 16 -10.46 -4.19 4.37
C SER A 16 -9.43 -3.20 4.93
N SER A 17 -9.81 -2.46 5.98
CA SER A 17 -8.89 -1.59 6.70
C SER A 17 -7.70 -2.36 7.28
N GLU A 18 -7.91 -3.56 7.84
CA GLU A 18 -6.82 -4.40 8.36
C GLU A 18 -5.83 -4.81 7.27
N PHE A 19 -6.35 -5.18 6.08
CA PHE A 19 -5.51 -5.47 4.93
C PHE A 19 -4.65 -4.27 4.53
N PHE A 20 -5.25 -3.09 4.44
CA PHE A 20 -4.54 -1.87 4.06
C PHE A 20 -3.54 -1.42 5.13
N ILE A 21 -3.87 -1.56 6.41
CA ILE A 21 -2.94 -1.28 7.53
C ILE A 21 -1.74 -2.23 7.47
N SER A 22 -1.97 -3.53 7.23
CA SER A 22 -0.88 -4.52 7.15
C SER A 22 0.13 -4.24 6.03
N PHE A 23 -0.32 -3.59 4.94
CA PHE A 23 0.57 -3.11 3.88
C PHE A 23 1.56 -2.07 4.41
N PHE A 24 1.09 -1.08 5.17
CA PHE A 24 1.95 -0.08 5.79
C PHE A 24 2.86 -0.67 6.87
N ASP A 25 2.33 -1.55 7.72
CA ASP A 25 3.10 -2.22 8.76
C ASP A 25 4.25 -3.06 8.17
N THR A 26 3.99 -3.73 7.05
CA THR A 26 5.02 -4.46 6.31
C THR A 26 6.12 -3.52 5.81
N ILE A 27 5.76 -2.36 5.25
CA ILE A 27 6.72 -1.35 4.78
C ILE A 27 7.54 -0.81 5.94
N GLU A 28 6.91 -0.46 7.06
CA GLU A 28 7.54 0.08 8.25
C GLU A 28 8.55 -0.91 8.83
N ILE A 29 8.12 -2.13 9.12
CA ILE A 29 8.99 -3.12 9.77
C ILE A 29 10.10 -3.60 8.83
N ARG A 30 9.82 -3.79 7.53
CA ARG A 30 10.81 -4.38 6.61
C ARG A 30 11.73 -3.37 5.94
N LEU A 31 11.25 -2.16 5.64
CA LEU A 31 12.03 -1.17 4.90
C LEU A 31 12.57 -0.07 5.80
N THR A 32 11.80 0.42 6.76
CA THR A 32 12.25 1.49 7.66
C THR A 32 12.87 0.97 8.95
N LYS A 33 12.74 -0.34 9.23
CA LYS A 33 13.20 -0.99 10.47
C LYS A 33 12.66 -0.28 11.72
N GLY A 34 11.43 0.26 11.66
CA GLY A 34 10.79 0.98 12.75
C GLY A 34 11.07 2.50 12.80
N LEU A 35 11.76 3.08 11.82
CA LEU A 35 11.87 4.54 11.67
C LEU A 35 10.70 5.07 10.83
N PHE A 36 9.51 5.10 11.42
CA PHE A 36 8.30 5.61 10.77
C PHE A 36 8.48 7.07 10.32
N GLY A 37 8.12 7.38 9.07
CA GLY A 37 8.14 8.74 8.52
C GLY A 37 9.51 9.34 8.16
N LYS A 38 10.64 8.66 8.42
CA LYS A 38 11.97 9.12 7.97
C LYS A 38 12.29 8.70 6.54
N ASN A 39 12.00 7.45 6.21
CA ASN A 39 12.07 6.92 4.85
C ASN A 39 10.63 6.76 4.37
N TYR A 40 10.27 7.47 3.30
CA TYR A 40 8.92 7.53 2.73
C TYR A 40 7.89 8.34 3.54
N PRO A 41 8.16 9.65 3.83
CA PRO A 41 7.24 10.49 4.57
C PRO A 41 5.85 10.58 3.92
N VAL A 42 5.74 10.70 2.61
CA VAL A 42 4.42 10.90 1.97
C VAL A 42 3.58 9.62 2.06
N VAL A 43 4.18 8.45 1.81
CA VAL A 43 3.46 7.17 1.89
C VAL A 43 3.13 6.81 3.34
N LEU A 44 4.04 7.00 4.29
CA LEU A 44 3.79 6.60 5.68
C LEU A 44 3.05 7.65 6.52
N THR A 45 2.87 8.89 6.03
CA THR A 45 2.12 9.92 6.76
C THR A 45 0.88 10.35 5.99
N ASP A 46 1.02 11.02 4.86
CA ASP A 46 -0.10 11.56 4.07
C ASP A 46 -1.02 10.41 3.59
N PHE A 47 -0.47 9.40 2.93
CA PHE A 47 -1.25 8.27 2.42
C PHE A 47 -1.90 7.44 3.54
N TYR A 48 -1.19 7.25 4.65
CA TYR A 48 -1.74 6.58 5.84
C TYR A 48 -2.85 7.40 6.52
N SER A 49 -2.73 8.74 6.51
CA SER A 49 -3.69 9.66 7.13
C SER A 49 -4.99 9.84 6.36
N GLY A 50 -5.06 9.34 5.12
CA GLY A 50 -6.28 9.36 4.31
C GLY A 50 -6.28 10.37 3.16
N LYS A 51 -5.20 11.13 2.93
CA LYS A 51 -5.19 12.16 1.88
C LYS A 51 -3.79 12.45 1.36
N ILE A 52 -3.65 12.50 0.03
CA ILE A 52 -2.46 13.03 -0.64
C ILE A 52 -2.83 14.26 -1.47
N SER A 53 -2.21 15.40 -1.14
CA SER A 53 -2.34 16.65 -1.90
C SER A 53 -1.65 16.56 -3.27
N LEU A 54 -2.14 17.35 -4.24
CA LEU A 54 -1.63 17.38 -5.61
C LEU A 54 -0.11 17.61 -5.69
N ASP A 55 0.45 18.46 -4.82
CA ASP A 55 1.89 18.76 -4.76
C ASP A 55 2.74 17.56 -4.30
N LYS A 56 2.13 16.62 -3.57
CA LYS A 56 2.79 15.43 -3.03
C LYS A 56 2.62 14.18 -3.89
N LEU A 57 1.72 14.19 -4.89
CA LEU A 57 1.45 13.01 -5.73
C LEU A 57 2.69 12.50 -6.45
N GLU A 58 3.54 13.40 -6.98
CA GLU A 58 4.78 12.99 -7.65
C GLU A 58 5.78 12.36 -6.67
N THR A 59 5.87 12.89 -5.45
CA THR A 59 6.71 12.33 -4.39
C THR A 59 6.19 10.97 -3.95
N ALA A 60 4.88 10.84 -3.73
CA ALA A 60 4.24 9.57 -3.40
C ALA A 60 4.52 8.49 -4.44
N GLU A 61 4.42 8.82 -5.73
CA GLU A 61 4.71 7.90 -6.83
C GLU A 61 6.16 7.41 -6.80
N LYS A 62 7.13 8.30 -6.58
CA LYS A 62 8.55 7.95 -6.48
C LYS A 62 8.82 7.05 -5.26
N GLU A 63 8.26 7.40 -4.11
CA GLU A 63 8.37 6.62 -2.88
C GLU A 63 7.80 5.21 -3.06
N LEU A 64 6.59 5.10 -3.62
CA LEU A 64 5.93 3.81 -3.89
C LEU A 64 6.72 2.96 -4.89
N ALA A 65 7.31 3.56 -5.93
CA ALA A 65 8.14 2.85 -6.89
C ALA A 65 9.39 2.26 -6.23
N GLU A 66 10.02 3.01 -5.34
CA GLU A 66 11.16 2.52 -4.58
C GLU A 66 10.74 1.40 -3.60
N ILE A 67 9.64 1.60 -2.86
CA ILE A 67 9.07 0.60 -1.95
C ILE A 67 8.81 -0.71 -2.70
N ARG A 68 8.09 -0.65 -3.84
CA ARG A 68 7.79 -1.83 -4.67
C ARG A 68 9.07 -2.57 -5.05
N LYS A 69 10.12 -1.84 -5.49
CA LYS A 69 11.42 -2.42 -5.85
C LYS A 69 12.13 -3.08 -4.66
N ARG A 70 12.00 -2.53 -3.45
CA ARG A 70 12.60 -3.11 -2.23
C ARG A 70 11.82 -4.33 -1.75
N LEU A 71 10.49 -4.26 -1.73
CA LEU A 71 9.61 -5.39 -1.39
C LEU A 71 9.76 -6.56 -2.37
N LYS A 72 10.07 -6.30 -3.64
CA LYS A 72 10.34 -7.35 -4.63
C LYS A 72 11.49 -8.29 -4.25
N ARG A 73 12.43 -7.83 -3.42
CA ARG A 73 13.56 -8.63 -2.92
C ARG A 73 13.21 -9.47 -1.68
N LEU A 74 12.01 -9.31 -1.14
CA LEU A 74 11.55 -10.00 0.07
C LEU A 74 10.54 -11.07 -0.29
N LYS A 75 10.65 -12.22 0.36
CA LYS A 75 9.76 -13.35 0.16
C LYS A 75 8.39 -13.12 0.82
N PRO A 76 7.31 -13.75 0.31
CA PRO A 76 5.93 -13.58 0.80
C PRO A 76 5.79 -13.82 2.31
N TYR A 77 6.45 -14.86 2.84
CA TYR A 77 6.41 -15.20 4.27
C TYR A 77 7.00 -14.13 5.20
N LYS A 78 7.66 -13.10 4.66
CA LYS A 78 8.14 -11.95 5.44
C LYS A 78 7.06 -10.88 5.63
N VAL A 79 5.83 -11.10 5.18
CA VAL A 79 4.71 -10.19 5.46
C VAL A 79 4.60 -9.93 6.96
N VAL A 80 4.18 -8.72 7.32
CA VAL A 80 3.81 -8.36 8.70
C VAL A 80 2.34 -8.00 8.66
N TRP A 81 1.50 -8.82 9.31
CA TRP A 81 0.07 -8.56 9.35
C TRP A 81 -0.30 -7.47 10.36
N ASP A 82 0.37 -7.49 11.53
CA ASP A 82 0.19 -6.52 12.60
C ASP A 82 1.56 -6.18 13.19
N LYS A 83 1.95 -4.90 13.19
CA LYS A 83 3.23 -4.49 13.75
C LYS A 83 3.31 -4.60 15.28
N ASN A 84 2.17 -4.59 15.97
CA ASN A 84 2.12 -4.72 17.43
C ASN A 84 2.15 -6.19 17.87
N ASP A 85 1.76 -7.11 16.98
CA ASP A 85 1.83 -8.56 17.18
C ASP A 85 2.37 -9.27 15.93
N LEU A 86 3.69 -9.45 15.90
CA LEU A 86 4.39 -10.10 14.78
C LEU A 86 4.05 -11.59 14.62
N ALA A 87 3.39 -12.21 15.61
CA ALA A 87 2.93 -13.60 15.49
C ALA A 87 1.58 -13.69 14.76
N ARG A 88 0.81 -12.59 14.73
CA ARG A 88 -0.50 -12.53 14.08
C ARG A 88 -0.36 -12.80 12.59
N GLN A 89 -1.21 -13.68 12.08
CA GLN A 89 -1.23 -14.10 10.68
C GLN A 89 -2.40 -13.44 9.93
N PRO A 90 -2.28 -13.26 8.61
CA PRO A 90 -3.42 -12.88 7.78
C PRO A 90 -4.54 -13.94 7.85
N PRO A 91 -5.79 -13.58 7.54
CA PRO A 91 -6.92 -14.49 7.64
C PRO A 91 -6.84 -15.70 6.69
N TRP A 92 -6.08 -15.60 5.60
CA TRP A 92 -5.78 -16.72 4.68
C TRP A 92 -4.54 -17.53 5.09
N GLY A 93 -3.83 -17.16 6.16
CA GLY A 93 -2.64 -17.86 6.64
C GLY A 93 -1.60 -18.07 5.53
N ASN A 94 -1.34 -19.35 5.21
CA ASN A 94 -0.38 -19.76 4.19
C ASN A 94 -1.02 -20.04 2.82
N GLU A 95 -2.34 -19.87 2.69
CA GLU A 95 -3.09 -20.10 1.45
C GLU A 95 -2.96 -18.87 0.54
N ILE A 96 -1.78 -18.69 -0.04
CA ILE A 96 -1.50 -17.64 -1.03
C ILE A 96 -1.38 -18.23 -2.43
N SER A 97 -1.80 -17.47 -3.45
CA SER A 97 -1.66 -17.89 -4.86
C SER A 97 -0.19 -18.14 -5.22
N GLU A 98 0.07 -19.12 -6.08
CA GLU A 98 1.40 -19.45 -6.60
C GLU A 98 2.04 -18.29 -7.39
N ASP A 99 1.20 -17.39 -7.92
CA ASP A 99 1.65 -16.16 -8.59
C ASP A 99 2.30 -15.15 -7.61
N VAL A 100 2.02 -15.27 -6.31
CA VAL A 100 2.60 -14.43 -5.26
C VAL A 100 3.99 -14.92 -4.89
N THR A 101 4.99 -14.40 -5.61
CA THR A 101 6.39 -14.82 -5.45
C THR A 101 7.19 -13.98 -4.47
N ASN A 102 6.73 -12.76 -4.15
CA ASN A 102 7.42 -11.79 -3.29
C ASN A 102 6.47 -10.74 -2.70
N LEU A 103 6.95 -9.86 -1.82
CA LEU A 103 6.09 -8.85 -1.16
C LEU A 103 5.59 -7.74 -2.09
N SER A 104 6.17 -7.55 -3.27
CA SER A 104 5.72 -6.50 -4.21
C SER A 104 4.43 -6.82 -4.95
N ASN A 105 4.01 -8.10 -4.93
CA ASN A 105 2.75 -8.57 -5.49
C ASN A 105 1.96 -9.42 -4.49
N TYR A 106 2.20 -9.23 -3.19
CA TYR A 106 1.53 -9.96 -2.11
C TYR A 106 0.14 -9.42 -1.80
N PHE A 107 0.01 -8.09 -1.82
CA PHE A 107 -1.24 -7.41 -1.52
C PHE A 107 -2.08 -7.36 -2.79
N VAL A 108 -3.14 -8.17 -2.81
CA VAL A 108 -4.09 -8.29 -3.92
C VAL A 108 -5.49 -8.00 -3.37
N PRO A 109 -6.15 -6.90 -3.76
CA PRO A 109 -7.54 -6.63 -3.41
C PRO A 109 -8.50 -7.70 -3.91
N SER A 110 -9.76 -7.61 -3.48
CA SER A 110 -10.86 -8.52 -3.87
C SER A 110 -11.06 -8.63 -5.39
N ASP A 111 -10.68 -7.60 -6.14
CA ASP A 111 -10.76 -7.55 -7.60
C ASP A 111 -9.62 -8.30 -8.34
N GLY A 112 -8.68 -8.89 -7.60
CA GLY A 112 -7.58 -9.69 -8.13
C GLY A 112 -6.42 -8.87 -8.72
N ARG A 113 -6.43 -7.53 -8.62
CA ARG A 113 -5.35 -6.67 -9.14
C ARG A 113 -4.21 -6.55 -8.14
N ASP A 114 -3.01 -6.23 -8.61
CA ASP A 114 -1.90 -5.91 -7.71
C ASP A 114 -2.17 -4.55 -7.02
N LEU A 115 -2.06 -4.49 -5.69
CA LEU A 115 -2.36 -3.25 -4.94
C LEU A 115 -1.50 -2.07 -5.38
N PHE A 116 -0.22 -2.27 -5.69
CA PHE A 116 0.61 -1.18 -6.21
C PHE A 116 0.06 -0.67 -7.54
N GLU A 117 -0.41 -1.55 -8.43
CA GLU A 117 -1.02 -1.12 -9.69
C GLU A 117 -2.28 -0.30 -9.48
N VAL A 118 -3.12 -0.68 -8.51
CA VAL A 118 -4.31 0.09 -8.14
C VAL A 118 -3.91 1.48 -7.63
N ILE A 119 -2.93 1.57 -6.74
CA ILE A 119 -2.45 2.84 -6.19
C ILE A 119 -1.83 3.72 -7.27
N PHE A 120 -0.97 3.16 -8.14
CA PHE A 120 -0.35 3.91 -9.23
C PHE A 120 -1.38 4.48 -10.21
N ARG A 121 -2.40 3.68 -10.56
CA ARG A 121 -3.51 4.17 -11.41
C ARG A 121 -4.27 5.31 -10.74
N ALA A 122 -4.56 5.19 -9.44
CA ALA A 122 -5.24 6.23 -8.69
C ALA A 122 -4.42 7.54 -8.64
N ILE A 123 -3.11 7.45 -8.41
CA ILE A 123 -2.19 8.60 -8.45
C ILE A 123 -2.12 9.20 -9.86
N GLU A 124 -2.01 8.37 -10.90
CA GLU A 124 -1.98 8.83 -12.29
C GLU A 124 -3.27 9.59 -12.65
N MET A 125 -4.44 9.06 -12.28
CA MET A 125 -5.71 9.75 -12.51
C MET A 125 -5.80 11.04 -11.71
N ALA A 126 -5.42 11.05 -10.42
CA ALA A 126 -5.41 12.26 -9.62
C ALA A 126 -4.51 13.36 -10.22
N LYS A 127 -3.34 12.98 -10.77
CA LYS A 127 -2.46 13.91 -11.51
C LYS A 127 -3.11 14.43 -12.79
N LYS A 128 -3.78 13.58 -13.57
CA LYS A 128 -4.49 13.99 -14.82
C LYS A 128 -5.65 14.94 -14.53
N GLU A 129 -6.41 14.65 -13.47
CA GLU A 129 -7.54 15.45 -13.02
C GLU A 129 -7.10 16.71 -12.26
N LYS A 130 -5.83 16.81 -11.88
CA LYS A 130 -5.27 17.84 -11.01
C LYS A 130 -6.03 17.94 -9.68
N CYS A 131 -6.37 16.79 -9.12
CA CYS A 131 -7.06 16.69 -7.84
C CYS A 131 -6.18 16.03 -6.78
N GLU A 132 -6.65 16.08 -5.54
CA GLU A 132 -6.10 15.28 -4.45
C GLU A 132 -6.57 13.82 -4.55
N LEU A 133 -5.80 12.92 -3.93
CA LEU A 133 -6.18 11.53 -3.75
C LEU A 133 -6.67 11.33 -2.31
N ILE A 134 -7.90 10.86 -2.15
CA ILE A 134 -8.53 10.61 -0.85
C ILE A 134 -8.58 9.10 -0.60
N ILE A 135 -8.37 8.68 0.65
CA ILE A 135 -8.43 7.29 1.07
C ILE A 135 -9.46 7.19 2.22
N GLU A 136 -10.53 6.42 2.01
CA GLU A 136 -11.67 6.30 2.93
C GLU A 136 -12.28 4.90 3.03
#